data_AF-A0A8H4UXD9-F1
#
_entry.id   AF-A0A8H4UXD9-F1
#
_cell.length_a   1.000
_cell.length_b   1.000
_cell.length_c   1.000
_cell.angle_alpha   90.00
_cell.angle_beta   90.00
_cell.angle_gamma   90.00
#
_symmetry.space_group_name_H-M   'P 1'
#
loop_
_entity.id
_entity.type
_entity.pdbx_description
1 polymer ?
#
loop_
_entity_poly.entity_id
_entity_poly.type
_entity_poly.pdbx_seq_one_letter_code
_entity_poly.pdbx_strand_id
1 'polypeptide(L)'
;MVVPLLASKDKIVRYRSTQLLAHLVNSLDSIDDEVFRLVRTGLLKRIRDKEATVRVQAVLGLARLVGDESEGGLEDSSAALLEKLLDILQNDATADVRKTLLINLPLIPTTLPYLLERARDLDAATRRALYSRLLPTLGDFRHLSLSMREKLLRWGLRDRDENVRKATGKLFYERWIEDCAGNKPSAEGNTMGQISAPNTSALLELLERIDAVNSGMEGGVAHEAMRAFWEGRPDYREEIVFDEDFWQGLTAESAFLARSFNDFCRVENESKYGSLADDKMPEVTALAYFLGKYSGALLAKLKQASASGENEEETMELEFVVEQLLQIALTLDYSDEVGRRKMFALLRENLAIPELPELCTKLHVEVLRSVCGPEAAGESEFCSVVLEAVAEVHDAIATEDSFVSARSELSDDGSSRASRDRSMTPASDVPFDKEKAKAKVLREIMINMKCLHIAQCMLQNVEGNLQQNMHLVTMLNNLVVPAVRSHEAPIRERGLECLGLCCLLDKVGF
;
A
#
# COMPACT_ATOMS: atom_id res chain seq x y z
N MET A 1 -52.12 7.26 -25.56
CA MET A 1 -53.14 7.25 -24.49
C MET A 1 -52.57 7.21 -23.06
N VAL A 2 -51.35 6.70 -22.81
CA VAL A 2 -50.82 6.55 -21.43
C VAL A 2 -50.21 7.83 -20.85
N VAL A 3 -49.56 8.68 -21.66
CA VAL A 3 -48.87 9.91 -21.21
C VAL A 3 -49.76 10.83 -20.35
N PRO A 4 -51.05 11.09 -20.68
CA PRO A 4 -51.92 11.90 -19.83
C PRO A 4 -52.10 11.35 -18.39
N LEU A 5 -51.97 10.04 -18.20
CA LEU A 5 -52.14 9.39 -16.90
C LEU A 5 -50.98 9.68 -15.94
N LEU A 6 -49.83 10.16 -16.44
CA LEU A 6 -48.69 10.57 -15.61
C LEU A 6 -49.03 11.73 -14.66
N ALA A 7 -50.04 12.54 -15.01
CA ALA A 7 -50.50 13.66 -14.19
C ALA A 7 -51.65 13.28 -13.24
N SER A 8 -51.99 12.00 -13.12
CA SER A 8 -53.08 11.54 -12.24
C SER A 8 -52.86 11.93 -10.78
N LYS A 9 -53.94 12.29 -10.07
CA LYS A 9 -53.89 12.50 -8.61
C LYS A 9 -53.57 11.22 -7.86
N ASP A 10 -54.02 10.07 -8.38
CA ASP A 10 -53.78 8.78 -7.77
C ASP A 10 -52.33 8.32 -8.00
N LYS A 11 -51.64 8.01 -6.91
CA LYS A 11 -50.22 7.59 -6.93
C LYS A 11 -49.99 6.25 -7.64
N ILE A 12 -50.93 5.31 -7.54
CA ILE A 12 -50.84 4.00 -8.18
C ILE A 12 -50.98 4.17 -9.69
N VAL A 13 -51.90 5.04 -10.13
CA VAL A 13 -52.04 5.35 -11.56
C VAL A 13 -50.77 6.01 -12.10
N ARG A 14 -50.19 6.97 -11.38
CA ARG A 14 -48.88 7.56 -11.77
C ARG A 14 -47.79 6.50 -11.84
N TYR A 15 -47.65 5.68 -10.79
CA TYR A 15 -46.65 4.61 -10.74
C TYR A 15 -46.79 3.63 -11.91
N ARG A 16 -47.98 3.09 -12.16
CA ARG A 16 -48.22 2.12 -13.24
C ARG A 16 -48.06 2.72 -14.62
N SER A 17 -48.49 3.96 -14.84
CA SER A 17 -48.29 4.65 -16.11
C SER A 17 -46.81 4.96 -16.38
N THR A 18 -46.07 5.45 -15.38
CA THR A 18 -44.61 5.67 -15.49
C THR A 18 -43.86 4.35 -15.70
N GLN A 19 -44.21 3.30 -14.96
CA GLN A 19 -43.64 1.96 -15.12
C GLN A 19 -43.85 1.42 -16.53
N LEU A 20 -45.08 1.49 -17.04
CA LEU A 20 -45.41 1.00 -18.38
C LEU A 20 -44.59 1.75 -19.44
N LEU A 21 -44.50 3.08 -19.36
CA LEU A 21 -43.71 3.88 -20.30
C LEU A 21 -42.21 3.57 -20.20
N ALA A 22 -41.67 3.45 -18.99
CA ALA A 22 -40.26 3.11 -18.79
C ALA A 22 -39.91 1.74 -19.39
N HIS A 23 -40.76 0.73 -19.23
CA HIS A 23 -40.55 -0.58 -19.85
C HIS A 23 -40.67 -0.54 -21.37
N LEU A 24 -41.66 0.18 -21.91
CA LEU A 24 -41.80 0.32 -23.37
C LEU A 24 -40.57 0.99 -23.98
N VAL A 25 -40.10 2.10 -23.41
CA VAL A 25 -38.89 2.79 -23.89
C VAL A 25 -37.65 1.89 -23.83
N ASN A 26 -37.54 1.05 -22.80
CA ASN A 26 -36.41 0.12 -22.66
C ASN A 26 -36.49 -1.11 -23.57
N SER A 27 -37.64 -1.37 -24.19
CA SER A 27 -37.87 -2.58 -25.01
C SER A 27 -37.99 -2.29 -26.51
N LEU A 28 -38.13 -1.02 -26.89
CA LEU A 28 -38.32 -0.61 -28.29
C LEU A 28 -36.98 -0.13 -28.87
N ASP A 29 -36.68 -0.56 -30.10
CA ASP A 29 -35.48 -0.15 -30.83
C ASP A 29 -35.64 1.24 -31.46
N SER A 30 -36.88 1.61 -31.82
CA SER A 30 -37.21 2.92 -32.40
C SER A 30 -38.55 3.43 -31.90
N ILE A 31 -38.64 4.74 -31.74
CA ILE A 31 -39.85 5.46 -31.32
C ILE A 31 -40.00 6.67 -32.24
N ASP A 32 -41.21 6.93 -32.71
CA ASP A 32 -41.52 8.14 -33.47
C ASP A 32 -41.15 9.41 -32.68
N ASP A 33 -40.58 10.41 -33.34
CA ASP A 33 -40.03 11.62 -32.72
C ASP A 33 -41.05 12.42 -31.90
N GLU A 34 -42.33 12.44 -32.31
CA GLU A 34 -43.39 13.12 -31.57
C GLU A 34 -43.72 12.35 -30.29
N VAL A 35 -43.83 11.02 -30.40
CA VAL A 35 -44.07 10.14 -29.25
C VAL A 35 -42.89 10.19 -28.28
N PHE A 36 -41.66 10.19 -28.79
CA PHE A 36 -40.44 10.29 -28.01
C PHE A 36 -40.43 11.57 -27.17
N ARG A 37 -40.69 12.74 -27.79
CA ARG A 37 -40.79 14.02 -27.07
C ARG A 37 -41.86 14.00 -25.99
N LEU A 38 -43.05 13.47 -26.29
CA LEU A 38 -44.15 13.37 -25.32
C LEU A 38 -43.79 12.48 -24.12
N VAL A 39 -43.15 11.33 -24.37
CA VAL A 39 -42.72 10.41 -23.33
C VAL A 39 -41.61 11.04 -22.49
N ARG A 40 -40.58 11.62 -23.12
CA ARG A 40 -39.47 12.28 -22.44
C ARG A 40 -39.95 13.42 -21.54
N THR A 41 -40.75 14.35 -22.05
CA THR A 41 -41.32 15.44 -21.24
C THR A 41 -42.21 14.91 -20.11
N GLY A 42 -42.99 13.86 -20.38
CA GLY A 42 -43.83 13.21 -19.38
C GLY A 42 -43.03 12.63 -18.23
N LEU A 43 -41.96 11.88 -18.53
CA LEU A 43 -41.08 11.28 -17.52
C LEU A 43 -40.27 12.34 -16.77
N LEU A 44 -39.77 13.38 -17.45
CA LEU A 44 -39.07 14.51 -16.82
C LEU A 44 -39.92 15.18 -15.74
N LYS A 45 -41.23 15.34 -15.96
CA LYS A 45 -42.14 15.88 -14.94
C LYS A 45 -42.30 14.97 -13.72
N ARG A 46 -41.86 13.72 -13.77
CA ARG A 46 -42.00 12.70 -12.71
C ARG A 46 -40.69 12.41 -11.95
N ILE A 47 -39.54 12.91 -12.41
CA ILE A 47 -38.26 12.68 -11.70
C ILE A 47 -38.21 13.29 -10.30
N ARG A 48 -39.08 14.26 -10.00
CA ARG A 48 -39.29 14.85 -8.67
C ARG A 48 -40.68 14.56 -8.11
N ASP A 49 -41.32 13.44 -8.50
CA ASP A 49 -42.61 13.03 -7.93
C ASP A 49 -42.49 12.85 -6.41
N LYS A 50 -43.59 13.10 -5.69
CA LYS A 50 -43.65 12.95 -4.23
C LYS A 50 -43.35 11.51 -3.81
N GLU A 51 -43.82 10.53 -4.58
CA GLU A 51 -43.65 9.12 -4.28
C GLU A 51 -42.37 8.57 -4.91
N ALA A 52 -41.48 8.00 -4.10
CA ALA A 52 -40.19 7.50 -4.58
C ALA A 52 -40.33 6.37 -5.61
N THR A 53 -41.35 5.52 -5.47
CA THR A 53 -41.63 4.44 -6.44
C THR A 53 -41.93 4.97 -7.84
N VAL A 54 -42.55 6.15 -7.96
CA VAL A 54 -42.76 6.84 -9.24
C VAL A 54 -41.44 7.40 -9.76
N ARG A 55 -40.63 8.03 -8.89
CA ARG A 55 -39.30 8.56 -9.27
C ARG A 55 -38.38 7.47 -9.80
N VAL A 56 -38.34 6.30 -9.16
CA VAL A 56 -37.58 5.12 -9.63
C VAL A 56 -37.92 4.76 -11.07
N GLN A 57 -39.22 4.68 -11.40
CA GLN A 57 -39.65 4.34 -12.77
C GLN A 57 -39.33 5.48 -13.76
N ALA A 58 -39.45 6.72 -13.32
CA ALA A 58 -39.15 7.88 -14.16
C ALA A 58 -37.66 7.91 -14.54
N VAL A 59 -36.75 7.73 -13.58
CA VAL A 59 -35.31 7.70 -13.85
C VAL A 59 -34.89 6.47 -14.64
N LEU A 60 -35.54 5.31 -14.44
CA LEU A 60 -35.31 4.10 -15.22
C LEU A 60 -35.61 4.31 -16.71
N GLY A 61 -36.74 4.96 -17.03
CA GLY A 61 -37.09 5.27 -18.41
C GLY A 61 -36.18 6.32 -19.02
N LEU A 62 -35.84 7.39 -18.28
CA LEU A 62 -35.02 8.49 -18.78
C LEU A 62 -33.54 8.13 -18.96
N ALA A 63 -32.99 7.23 -18.13
CA ALA A 63 -31.58 6.82 -18.27
C ALA A 63 -31.30 6.20 -19.64
N ARG A 64 -32.27 5.47 -20.22
CA ARG A 64 -32.17 4.90 -21.58
C ARG A 64 -32.16 5.96 -22.69
N LEU A 65 -32.76 7.12 -22.43
CA LEU A 65 -32.87 8.23 -23.39
C LEU A 65 -31.63 9.14 -23.38
N VAL A 66 -30.67 8.90 -22.49
CA VAL A 66 -29.39 9.64 -22.48
C VAL A 66 -28.59 9.25 -23.72
N GLY A 67 -28.10 10.26 -24.47
CA GLY A 67 -27.29 10.06 -25.68
C GLY A 67 -28.10 10.03 -26.98
N ASP A 68 -29.44 10.05 -26.91
CA ASP A 68 -30.32 10.09 -28.07
C ASP A 68 -30.58 11.56 -28.49
N GLU A 69 -29.83 12.04 -29.49
CA GLU A 69 -29.93 13.41 -30.01
C GLU A 69 -31.03 13.49 -31.08
N SER A 70 -32.28 13.55 -30.66
CA SER A 70 -33.34 14.07 -31.56
C SER A 70 -33.14 15.59 -31.70
N GLU A 71 -32.71 16.07 -32.87
CA GLU A 71 -32.43 17.48 -33.17
C GLU A 71 -33.64 18.41 -32.96
N GLY A 72 -33.83 18.91 -31.74
CA GLY A 72 -34.96 19.77 -31.42
C GLY A 72 -34.71 20.75 -30.27
N GLY A 73 -34.09 21.89 -30.58
CA GLY A 73 -34.16 23.11 -29.79
C GLY A 73 -33.26 23.18 -28.54
N LEU A 74 -32.61 24.34 -28.37
CA LEU A 74 -31.50 24.64 -27.45
C LEU A 74 -31.78 24.51 -25.93
N GLU A 75 -32.97 24.11 -25.49
CA GLU A 75 -33.34 24.00 -24.06
C GLU A 75 -33.57 22.55 -23.56
N ASP A 76 -33.65 21.57 -24.47
CA ASP A 76 -33.96 20.16 -24.16
C ASP A 76 -32.93 19.20 -24.80
N SER A 77 -31.64 19.57 -24.74
CA SER A 77 -30.56 18.73 -25.25
C SER A 77 -30.37 17.45 -24.41
N SER A 78 -29.76 16.43 -25.01
CA SER A 78 -29.35 15.19 -24.32
C SER A 78 -28.44 15.50 -23.11
N ALA A 79 -27.56 16.51 -23.24
CA ALA A 79 -26.71 16.98 -22.15
C ALA A 79 -27.51 17.53 -20.95
N ALA A 80 -28.56 18.33 -21.20
CA ALA A 80 -29.41 18.87 -20.14
C ALA A 80 -30.22 17.79 -19.42
N LEU A 81 -30.60 16.72 -20.12
CA LEU A 81 -31.19 15.54 -19.48
C LEU A 81 -30.18 14.85 -18.56
N LEU A 82 -28.96 14.61 -19.06
CA LEU A 82 -27.92 13.96 -18.28
C LEU A 82 -27.61 14.74 -17.00
N GLU A 83 -27.44 16.06 -17.08
CA GLU A 83 -27.21 16.92 -15.92
C GLU A 83 -28.31 16.78 -14.86
N LYS A 84 -29.59 16.77 -15.28
CA LYS A 84 -30.72 16.53 -14.37
C LYS A 84 -30.66 15.15 -13.72
N LEU A 85 -30.25 14.10 -14.43
CA LEU A 85 -30.12 12.77 -13.85
C LEU A 85 -28.93 12.67 -12.89
N LEU A 86 -27.83 13.37 -13.15
CA LEU A 86 -26.69 13.46 -12.24
C LEU A 86 -27.06 14.22 -10.95
N ASP A 87 -27.83 15.32 -11.04
CA ASP A 87 -28.42 16.00 -9.89
C ASP A 87 -29.25 15.03 -9.02
N ILE A 88 -30.13 14.24 -9.64
CA ILE A 88 -30.93 13.24 -8.92
C ILE A 88 -30.07 12.12 -8.33
N LEU A 89 -29.03 11.65 -9.04
CA LEU A 89 -28.10 10.62 -8.54
C LEU A 89 -27.40 11.07 -7.25
N GLN A 90 -27.04 12.35 -7.15
CA GLN A 90 -26.35 12.89 -5.97
C GLN A 90 -27.33 13.27 -4.85
N ASN A 91 -28.51 13.81 -5.19
CA ASN A 91 -29.35 14.56 -4.26
C ASN A 91 -30.70 13.91 -3.89
N ASP A 92 -31.17 12.85 -4.59
CA ASP A 92 -32.43 12.19 -4.19
C ASP A 92 -32.27 11.57 -2.80
N ALA A 93 -33.22 11.81 -1.90
CA ALA A 93 -33.18 11.24 -0.55
C ALA A 93 -33.32 9.71 -0.53
N THR A 94 -33.96 9.12 -1.55
CA THR A 94 -34.25 7.68 -1.60
C THR A 94 -33.15 6.89 -2.30
N ALA A 95 -32.59 5.91 -1.58
CA ALA A 95 -31.52 5.05 -2.08
C ALA A 95 -31.89 4.31 -3.37
N ASP A 96 -33.10 3.77 -3.48
CA ASP A 96 -33.53 3.04 -4.67
C ASP A 96 -33.52 3.90 -5.94
N VAL A 97 -33.79 5.22 -5.83
CA VAL A 97 -33.70 6.13 -6.98
C VAL A 97 -32.24 6.29 -7.42
N ARG A 98 -31.34 6.58 -6.47
CA ARG A 98 -29.89 6.71 -6.73
C ARG A 98 -29.29 5.41 -7.28
N LYS A 99 -29.64 4.27 -6.68
CA LYS A 99 -29.22 2.94 -7.13
C LYS A 99 -29.74 2.58 -8.51
N THR A 100 -30.97 3.00 -8.85
CA THR A 100 -31.52 2.79 -10.21
C THR A 100 -30.73 3.59 -11.23
N LEU A 101 -30.35 4.83 -10.93
CA LEU A 101 -29.48 5.61 -11.81
C LEU A 101 -28.07 5.01 -11.90
N LEU A 102 -27.49 4.57 -10.79
CA LEU A 102 -26.17 3.96 -10.73
C LEU A 102 -26.02 2.80 -11.73
N ILE A 103 -27.06 1.98 -11.90
CA ILE A 103 -27.01 0.77 -12.76
C ILE A 103 -27.51 0.99 -14.20
N ASN A 104 -28.12 2.14 -14.50
CA ASN A 104 -28.74 2.38 -15.82
C ASN A 104 -28.15 3.59 -16.57
N LEU A 105 -27.41 4.48 -15.91
CA LEU A 105 -26.70 5.54 -16.61
C LEU A 105 -25.56 4.95 -17.45
N PRO A 106 -25.28 5.52 -18.64
CA PRO A 106 -24.17 5.05 -19.47
C PRO A 106 -22.84 5.26 -18.73
N LEU A 107 -21.93 4.32 -18.86
CA LEU A 107 -20.60 4.37 -18.25
C LEU A 107 -19.62 5.04 -19.22
N ILE A 108 -19.52 6.36 -19.14
CA ILE A 108 -18.73 7.22 -20.03
C ILE A 108 -17.94 8.26 -19.21
N PRO A 109 -16.92 8.94 -19.77
CA PRO A 109 -16.07 9.86 -19.00
C PRO A 109 -16.84 10.95 -18.24
N THR A 110 -17.98 11.41 -18.75
CA THR A 110 -18.80 12.44 -18.11
C THR A 110 -19.60 11.94 -16.91
N THR A 111 -20.02 10.67 -16.88
CA THR A 111 -20.79 10.06 -15.79
C THR A 111 -19.92 9.32 -14.79
N LEU A 112 -18.77 8.80 -15.22
CA LEU A 112 -17.89 7.94 -14.43
C LEU A 112 -17.58 8.53 -13.05
N PRO A 113 -17.19 9.82 -12.88
CA PRO A 113 -16.91 10.38 -11.56
C PRO A 113 -18.11 10.27 -10.61
N TYR A 114 -19.31 10.64 -11.08
CA TYR A 114 -20.55 10.63 -10.30
C TYR A 114 -21.01 9.22 -9.93
N LEU A 115 -20.78 8.26 -10.83
CA LEU A 115 -21.08 6.85 -10.58
C LEU A 115 -20.12 6.29 -9.52
N LEU A 116 -18.82 6.58 -9.61
CA LEU A 116 -17.82 6.10 -8.67
C LEU A 116 -17.95 6.72 -7.27
N GLU A 117 -18.45 7.95 -7.15
CA GLU A 117 -18.81 8.56 -5.85
C GLU A 117 -19.81 7.70 -5.06
N ARG A 118 -20.64 6.89 -5.73
CA ARG A 118 -21.60 6.00 -5.07
C ARG A 118 -20.94 4.86 -4.30
N ALA A 119 -19.63 4.66 -4.43
CA ALA A 119 -18.85 3.79 -3.55
C ALA A 119 -18.88 4.28 -2.09
N ARG A 120 -19.28 5.54 -1.87
CA ARG A 120 -19.46 6.18 -0.55
C ARG A 120 -20.91 6.61 -0.29
N ASP A 121 -21.88 6.03 -1.00
CA ASP A 121 -23.30 6.30 -0.74
C ASP A 121 -23.68 5.93 0.71
N LEU A 122 -24.63 6.66 1.31
CA LEU A 122 -25.11 6.38 2.66
C LEU A 122 -25.70 4.96 2.78
N ASP A 123 -26.37 4.49 1.73
CA ASP A 123 -27.02 3.18 1.67
C ASP A 123 -26.04 2.07 1.25
N ALA A 124 -25.99 0.99 2.05
CA ALA A 124 -25.08 -0.12 1.82
C ALA A 124 -25.43 -0.93 0.55
N ALA A 125 -26.72 -1.06 0.22
CA ALA A 125 -27.13 -1.80 -0.97
C ALA A 125 -26.74 -1.07 -2.27
N THR A 126 -26.64 0.25 -2.23
CA THR A 126 -26.14 1.11 -3.31
C THR A 126 -24.63 0.97 -3.46
N ARG A 127 -23.86 1.07 -2.35
CA ARG A 127 -22.40 0.81 -2.37
C ARG A 127 -22.09 -0.59 -2.90
N ARG A 128 -22.80 -1.62 -2.43
CA ARG A 128 -22.66 -3.00 -2.92
C ARG A 128 -22.97 -3.12 -4.41
N ALA A 129 -23.98 -2.43 -4.92
CA ALA A 129 -24.36 -2.49 -6.34
C ALA A 129 -23.25 -1.93 -7.24
N LEU A 130 -22.46 -0.96 -6.76
CA LEU A 130 -21.29 -0.48 -7.50
C LEU A 130 -20.29 -1.62 -7.75
N TYR A 131 -19.89 -2.34 -6.71
CA TYR A 131 -18.91 -3.43 -6.82
C TYR A 131 -19.45 -4.67 -7.54
N SER A 132 -20.71 -5.03 -7.28
CA SER A 132 -21.30 -6.27 -7.81
C SER A 132 -21.98 -6.14 -9.18
N ARG A 133 -22.27 -4.93 -9.64
CA ARG A 133 -23.01 -4.71 -10.90
C ARG A 133 -22.37 -3.68 -11.82
N LEU A 134 -22.00 -2.50 -11.31
CA LEU A 134 -21.45 -1.45 -12.17
C LEU A 134 -20.03 -1.76 -12.63
N LEU A 135 -19.09 -1.98 -11.70
CA LEU A 135 -17.68 -2.19 -12.04
C LEU A 135 -17.44 -3.38 -12.99
N PRO A 136 -18.16 -4.52 -12.86
CA PRO A 136 -18.07 -5.59 -13.86
C PRO A 136 -18.43 -5.19 -15.29
N THR A 137 -19.27 -4.15 -15.48
CA THR A 137 -19.68 -3.66 -16.81
C THR A 137 -18.71 -2.65 -17.44
N LEU A 138 -17.64 -2.25 -16.73
CA LEU A 138 -16.60 -1.36 -17.28
C LEU A 138 -15.80 -2.01 -18.42
N GLY A 139 -15.95 -3.33 -18.60
CA GLY A 139 -15.00 -4.12 -19.37
C GLY A 139 -13.74 -4.28 -18.53
N ASP A 140 -12.62 -3.86 -19.08
CA ASP A 140 -11.31 -3.94 -18.44
C ASP A 140 -11.17 -2.91 -17.30
N PHE A 141 -10.84 -3.36 -16.09
CA PHE A 141 -10.58 -2.47 -14.95
C PHE A 141 -9.42 -1.50 -15.18
N ARG A 142 -8.55 -1.79 -16.18
CA ARG A 142 -7.43 -0.94 -16.55
C ARG A 142 -7.84 0.43 -17.09
N HIS A 143 -9.12 0.62 -17.45
CA HIS A 143 -9.69 1.93 -17.77
C HIS A 143 -9.72 2.92 -16.58
N LEU A 144 -9.64 2.40 -15.35
CA LEU A 144 -9.49 3.23 -14.14
C LEU A 144 -8.02 3.56 -13.92
N SER A 145 -7.69 4.74 -13.40
CA SER A 145 -6.31 5.02 -12.95
C SER A 145 -5.93 4.15 -11.75
N LEU A 146 -4.63 3.99 -11.50
CA LEU A 146 -4.11 3.31 -10.29
C LEU A 146 -4.74 3.86 -9.01
N SER A 147 -4.76 5.19 -8.87
CA SER A 147 -5.36 5.87 -7.72
C SER A 147 -6.86 5.60 -7.56
N MET A 148 -7.60 5.42 -8.65
CA MET A 148 -9.02 5.07 -8.59
C MET A 148 -9.22 3.61 -8.14
N ARG A 149 -8.40 2.68 -8.65
CA ARG A 149 -8.46 1.26 -8.28
C ARG A 149 -8.15 1.07 -6.80
N GLU A 150 -7.06 1.66 -6.33
CA GLU A 150 -6.65 1.65 -4.91
C GLU A 150 -7.78 2.20 -4.02
N LYS A 151 -8.31 3.39 -4.36
CA LYS A 151 -9.36 4.04 -3.56
C LYS A 151 -10.64 3.20 -3.49
N LEU A 152 -11.03 2.57 -4.60
CA LEU A 152 -12.20 1.70 -4.66
C LEU A 152 -12.02 0.44 -3.80
N LEU A 153 -10.84 -0.19 -3.86
CA LEU A 153 -10.51 -1.32 -2.99
C LEU A 153 -10.52 -0.88 -1.52
N ARG A 154 -9.88 0.25 -1.18
CA ARG A 154 -9.81 0.77 0.19
C ARG A 154 -11.19 1.04 0.76
N TRP A 155 -12.07 1.66 -0.02
CA TRP A 155 -13.44 1.92 0.42
C TRP A 155 -14.28 0.66 0.56
N GLY A 156 -14.12 -0.31 -0.35
CA GLY A 156 -14.96 -1.48 -0.41
C GLY A 156 -14.55 -2.56 0.59
N LEU A 157 -13.26 -2.89 0.66
CA LEU A 157 -12.72 -3.90 1.57
C LEU A 157 -12.72 -3.45 3.03
N ARG A 158 -12.67 -2.13 3.28
CA ARG A 158 -12.83 -1.54 4.63
C ARG A 158 -14.22 -0.95 4.88
N ASP A 159 -15.22 -1.34 4.09
CA ASP A 159 -16.60 -0.91 4.34
C ASP A 159 -17.10 -1.50 5.66
N ARG A 160 -17.99 -0.78 6.35
CA ARG A 160 -18.63 -1.27 7.57
C ARG A 160 -19.59 -2.44 7.32
N ASP A 161 -20.19 -2.51 6.13
CA ASP A 161 -21.12 -3.56 5.75
C ASP A 161 -20.38 -4.76 5.13
N GLU A 162 -20.57 -5.93 5.71
CA GLU A 162 -19.90 -7.17 5.26
C GLU A 162 -20.26 -7.56 3.82
N ASN A 163 -21.48 -7.27 3.36
CA ASN A 163 -21.88 -7.59 1.99
C ASN A 163 -21.21 -6.69 0.96
N VAL A 164 -20.83 -5.47 1.36
CA VAL A 164 -19.99 -4.59 0.53
C VAL A 164 -18.59 -5.17 0.46
N ARG A 165 -17.98 -5.51 1.61
CA ARG A 165 -16.63 -6.14 1.66
C ARG A 165 -16.55 -7.40 0.80
N LYS A 166 -17.53 -8.31 0.94
CA LYS A 166 -17.62 -9.53 0.13
C LYS A 166 -17.78 -9.25 -1.37
N ALA A 167 -18.59 -8.27 -1.74
CA ALA A 167 -18.76 -7.90 -3.15
C ALA A 167 -17.47 -7.30 -3.75
N THR A 168 -16.72 -6.51 -2.97
CA THR A 168 -15.43 -5.96 -3.40
C THR A 168 -14.36 -7.03 -3.53
N GLY A 169 -14.25 -7.94 -2.55
CA GLY A 169 -13.34 -9.09 -2.65
C GLY A 169 -13.65 -9.93 -3.89
N LYS A 170 -14.92 -10.27 -4.11
CA LYS A 170 -15.37 -11.02 -5.30
C LYS A 170 -15.02 -10.32 -6.61
N LEU A 171 -15.21 -9.01 -6.70
CA LEU A 171 -14.77 -8.25 -7.87
C LEU A 171 -13.26 -8.43 -8.13
N PHE A 172 -12.43 -8.39 -7.09
CA PHE A 172 -10.98 -8.54 -7.20
C PHE A 172 -10.59 -9.96 -7.66
N TYR A 173 -11.06 -11.00 -6.97
CA TYR A 173 -10.58 -12.37 -7.18
C TYR A 173 -11.30 -13.19 -8.26
N GLU A 174 -12.47 -12.73 -8.75
CA GLU A 174 -13.19 -13.37 -9.87
C GLU A 174 -13.21 -12.52 -11.14
N ARG A 175 -13.22 -11.18 -11.05
CA ARG A 175 -13.40 -10.34 -12.24
C ARG A 175 -12.12 -9.67 -12.70
N TRP A 176 -11.39 -9.00 -11.80
CA TRP A 176 -10.16 -8.27 -12.19
C TRP A 176 -9.02 -9.22 -12.57
N ILE A 177 -8.91 -10.38 -11.91
CA ILE A 177 -7.93 -11.41 -12.31
C ILE A 177 -8.14 -11.91 -13.74
N GLU A 178 -9.39 -12.00 -14.22
CA GLU A 178 -9.69 -12.44 -15.59
C GLU A 178 -9.27 -11.42 -16.64
N ASP A 179 -9.31 -10.12 -16.29
CA ASP A 179 -8.76 -9.08 -17.17
C ASP A 179 -7.24 -9.25 -17.35
N CYS A 180 -6.54 -9.74 -16.32
CA CYS A 180 -5.10 -10.08 -16.36
C CYS A 180 -4.80 -11.42 -17.04
N ALA A 181 -5.66 -12.43 -16.88
CA ALA A 181 -5.47 -13.75 -17.49
C ALA A 181 -5.68 -13.76 -19.03
N GLY A 182 -6.07 -12.63 -19.63
CA GLY A 182 -6.29 -12.51 -21.07
C GLY A 182 -7.65 -13.00 -21.55
N ASN A 183 -8.54 -13.37 -20.62
CA ASN A 183 -9.93 -13.70 -20.92
C ASN A 183 -10.70 -12.41 -21.18
N LYS A 184 -10.71 -11.95 -22.44
CA LYS A 184 -11.55 -10.82 -22.82
C LYS A 184 -13.02 -11.23 -22.69
N PRO A 185 -13.86 -10.46 -21.98
CA PRO A 185 -15.30 -10.68 -22.02
C PRO A 185 -15.76 -10.58 -23.47
N SER A 186 -16.44 -11.60 -23.98
CA SER A 186 -17.07 -11.53 -25.29
C SER A 186 -18.07 -10.37 -25.29
N ALA A 187 -18.17 -9.63 -26.40
CA ALA A 187 -19.11 -8.52 -26.57
C ALA A 187 -20.58 -8.92 -26.37
N GLU A 188 -20.87 -10.22 -26.44
CA GLU A 188 -22.12 -10.82 -25.99
C GLU A 188 -21.95 -11.21 -24.52
N GLY A 189 -22.54 -10.43 -23.62
CA GLY A 189 -22.36 -10.50 -22.16
C GLY A 189 -22.84 -11.78 -21.48
N ASN A 190 -22.31 -12.95 -21.86
CA ASN A 190 -22.73 -14.25 -21.34
C ASN A 190 -21.63 -15.32 -21.24
N THR A 191 -20.34 -14.99 -21.31
CA THR A 191 -19.28 -15.89 -20.79
C THR A 191 -19.05 -15.72 -19.28
N MET A 192 -20.11 -15.38 -18.54
CA MET A 192 -20.13 -15.50 -17.08
C MET A 192 -20.08 -16.98 -16.69
N GLY A 193 -18.90 -17.59 -16.62
CA GLY A 193 -18.79 -18.94 -16.06
C GLY A 193 -17.48 -19.69 -16.27
N GLN A 194 -16.61 -19.30 -17.21
CA GLN A 194 -15.28 -19.90 -17.32
C GLN A 194 -14.29 -19.06 -16.52
N ILE A 195 -14.05 -19.50 -15.28
CA ILE A 195 -12.94 -19.03 -14.46
C ILE A 195 -11.67 -19.56 -15.11
N SER A 196 -10.71 -18.67 -15.41
CA SER A 196 -9.40 -19.08 -15.93
C SER A 196 -8.69 -19.96 -14.91
N ALA A 197 -7.94 -20.94 -15.40
CA ALA A 197 -7.02 -21.70 -14.56
C ALA A 197 -6.04 -20.74 -13.85
N PRO A 198 -5.54 -21.10 -12.65
CA PRO A 198 -4.56 -20.30 -11.95
C PRO A 198 -3.39 -19.89 -12.84
N ASN A 199 -3.08 -18.60 -12.81
CA ASN A 199 -1.99 -18.01 -13.57
C ASN A 199 -1.26 -17.00 -12.70
N THR A 200 -0.04 -17.35 -12.30
CA THR A 200 0.80 -16.50 -11.43
C THR A 200 1.18 -15.19 -12.11
N SER A 201 1.50 -15.20 -13.41
CA SER A 201 1.82 -13.97 -14.15
C SER A 201 0.64 -12.99 -14.19
N ALA A 202 -0.59 -13.50 -14.33
CA ALA A 202 -1.80 -12.67 -14.26
C ALA A 202 -2.02 -12.08 -12.85
N LEU A 203 -1.70 -12.84 -11.79
CA LEU A 203 -1.78 -12.36 -10.43
C LEU A 203 -0.71 -11.30 -10.12
N LEU A 204 0.51 -11.48 -10.63
CA LEU A 204 1.57 -10.48 -10.54
C LEU A 204 1.19 -9.19 -11.29
N GLU A 205 0.63 -9.30 -12.50
CA GLU A 205 0.09 -8.13 -13.21
C GLU A 205 -1.03 -7.46 -12.38
N LEU A 206 -1.93 -8.23 -11.78
CA LEU A 206 -2.99 -7.66 -10.94
C LEU A 206 -2.41 -6.86 -9.76
N LEU A 207 -1.35 -7.36 -9.12
CA LEU A 207 -0.65 -6.68 -8.03
C LEU A 207 0.05 -5.39 -8.50
N GLU A 208 0.73 -5.42 -9.64
CA GLU A 208 1.30 -4.22 -10.28
C GLU A 208 0.18 -3.19 -10.54
N ARG A 209 -0.98 -3.63 -11.03
CA ARG A 209 -2.11 -2.77 -11.39
C ARG A 209 -2.94 -2.24 -10.23
N ILE A 210 -2.65 -2.66 -9.00
CA ILE A 210 -3.12 -2.02 -7.77
C ILE A 210 -2.01 -1.26 -7.04
N ASP A 211 -0.82 -1.16 -7.65
CA ASP A 211 0.35 -0.51 -7.06
C ASP A 211 0.72 -1.17 -5.72
N ALA A 212 1.06 -2.47 -5.76
CA ALA A 212 1.37 -3.26 -4.57
C ALA A 212 2.54 -2.71 -3.75
N VAL A 213 3.48 -1.97 -4.37
CA VAL A 213 4.57 -1.29 -3.66
C VAL A 213 4.02 -0.27 -2.66
N ASN A 214 3.11 0.61 -3.10
CA ASN A 214 2.54 1.63 -2.22
C ASN A 214 1.33 1.13 -1.41
N SER A 215 0.57 0.17 -1.94
CA SER A 215 -0.64 -0.35 -1.29
C SER A 215 -0.41 -1.58 -0.43
N GLY A 216 0.77 -2.20 -0.50
CA GLY A 216 1.22 -3.36 0.27
C GLY A 216 2.20 -3.04 1.41
N MET A 217 2.43 -1.76 1.70
CA MET A 217 3.05 -1.34 2.96
C MET A 217 2.17 -1.75 4.16
N GLU A 218 2.75 -1.75 5.37
CA GLU A 218 2.02 -2.13 6.59
C GLU A 218 0.73 -1.31 6.77
N GLY A 219 -0.40 -1.99 6.96
CA GLY A 219 -1.73 -1.34 7.02
C GLY A 219 -2.27 -0.83 5.67
N GLY A 220 -1.62 -1.15 4.55
CA GLY A 220 -2.06 -0.90 3.18
C GLY A 220 -3.17 -1.85 2.73
N VAL A 221 -3.95 -1.45 1.71
CA VAL A 221 -5.16 -2.17 1.28
C VAL A 221 -4.88 -3.48 0.52
N ALA A 222 -3.68 -3.62 -0.06
CA ALA A 222 -3.34 -4.82 -0.83
C ALA A 222 -3.36 -6.08 0.07
N HIS A 223 -3.11 -5.93 1.37
CA HIS A 223 -3.25 -7.02 2.34
C HIS A 223 -4.67 -7.55 2.41
N GLU A 224 -5.67 -6.70 2.59
CA GLU A 224 -7.07 -7.15 2.61
C GLU A 224 -7.54 -7.67 1.24
N ALA A 225 -7.00 -7.11 0.15
CA ALA A 225 -7.30 -7.59 -1.19
C ALA A 225 -6.77 -9.02 -1.41
N MET A 226 -5.51 -9.27 -1.04
CA MET A 226 -4.89 -10.59 -1.14
C MET A 226 -5.46 -11.59 -0.15
N ARG A 227 -5.82 -11.17 1.07
CA ARG A 227 -6.60 -12.02 2.00
C ARG A 227 -7.91 -12.49 1.36
N ALA A 228 -8.67 -11.56 0.78
CA ALA A 228 -9.92 -11.91 0.09
C ALA A 228 -9.67 -12.80 -1.14
N PHE A 229 -8.56 -12.58 -1.85
CA PHE A 229 -8.14 -13.41 -2.97
C PHE A 229 -7.84 -14.83 -2.53
N TRP A 230 -6.98 -14.99 -1.52
CA TRP A 230 -6.62 -16.29 -0.99
C TRP A 230 -7.85 -17.02 -0.51
N GLU A 231 -8.75 -16.40 0.25
CA GLU A 231 -9.99 -17.05 0.71
C GLU A 231 -10.91 -17.44 -0.47
N GLY A 232 -11.06 -16.57 -1.46
CA GLY A 232 -11.94 -16.75 -2.61
C GLY A 232 -11.43 -17.69 -3.71
N ARG A 233 -10.12 -17.96 -3.77
CA ARG A 233 -9.46 -18.78 -4.80
C ARG A 233 -8.64 -19.94 -4.21
N PRO A 234 -9.29 -21.00 -3.69
CA PRO A 234 -8.61 -22.22 -3.22
C PRO A 234 -7.70 -22.87 -4.27
N ASP A 235 -8.10 -22.81 -5.53
CA ASP A 235 -7.36 -23.30 -6.69
C ASP A 235 -5.98 -22.65 -6.82
N TYR A 236 -5.90 -21.32 -6.64
CA TYR A 236 -4.62 -20.63 -6.60
C TYR A 236 -3.73 -21.06 -5.41
N ARG A 237 -4.32 -21.31 -4.23
CA ARG A 237 -3.55 -21.77 -3.07
C ARG A 237 -2.94 -23.14 -3.29
N GLU A 238 -3.63 -24.02 -4.01
CA GLU A 238 -3.15 -25.37 -4.35
C GLU A 238 -2.08 -25.34 -5.43
N GLU A 239 -2.27 -24.51 -6.48
CA GLU A 239 -1.39 -24.50 -7.66
C GLU A 239 -0.14 -23.64 -7.51
N ILE A 240 -0.14 -22.60 -6.66
CA ILE A 240 1.02 -21.70 -6.56
C ILE A 240 2.28 -22.43 -6.05
N VAL A 241 3.42 -22.15 -6.69
CA VAL A 241 4.74 -22.73 -6.36
C VAL A 241 5.73 -21.59 -6.15
N PHE A 242 6.49 -21.67 -5.06
CA PHE A 242 7.59 -20.76 -4.73
C PHE A 242 8.92 -21.54 -4.78
N ASP A 243 9.32 -21.92 -5.99
CA ASP A 243 10.56 -22.67 -6.23
C ASP A 243 11.80 -21.79 -6.14
N GLU A 244 12.98 -22.40 -6.32
CA GLU A 244 14.24 -21.66 -6.25
C GLU A 244 14.29 -20.52 -7.27
N ASP A 245 13.80 -20.73 -8.50
CA ASP A 245 13.79 -19.69 -9.53
C ASP A 245 12.91 -18.49 -9.13
N PHE A 246 11.76 -18.73 -8.50
CA PHE A 246 10.92 -17.68 -7.92
C PHE A 246 11.69 -16.84 -6.90
N TRP A 247 12.32 -17.47 -5.92
CA TRP A 247 13.07 -16.77 -4.86
C TRP A 247 14.36 -16.12 -5.36
N GLN A 248 14.94 -16.61 -6.44
CA GLN A 248 16.09 -15.99 -7.10
C GLN A 248 15.68 -14.78 -7.96
N GLY A 249 14.43 -14.71 -8.41
CA GLY A 249 13.90 -13.72 -9.35
C GLY A 249 12.84 -12.78 -8.77
N LEU A 250 12.85 -12.50 -7.46
CA LEU A 250 11.86 -11.62 -6.84
C LEU A 250 11.85 -10.21 -7.43
N THR A 251 10.64 -9.76 -7.74
CA THR A 251 10.18 -8.38 -7.93
C THR A 251 9.43 -7.93 -6.67
N ALA A 252 9.07 -6.65 -6.60
CA ALA A 252 8.22 -6.15 -5.52
C ALA A 252 6.89 -6.91 -5.39
N GLU A 253 6.19 -7.14 -6.50
CA GLU A 253 4.89 -7.83 -6.52
C GLU A 253 5.02 -9.29 -6.11
N SER A 254 6.06 -9.99 -6.55
CA SER A 254 6.26 -11.40 -6.21
C SER A 254 6.71 -11.57 -4.76
N ALA A 255 7.54 -10.67 -4.23
CA ALA A 255 7.86 -10.65 -2.80
C ALA A 255 6.60 -10.39 -1.95
N PHE A 256 5.76 -9.44 -2.36
CA PHE A 256 4.47 -9.18 -1.70
C PHE A 256 3.51 -10.36 -1.82
N LEU A 257 3.46 -11.02 -2.97
CA LEU A 257 2.65 -12.23 -3.19
C LEU A 257 3.03 -13.31 -2.18
N ALA A 258 4.33 -13.62 -2.06
CA ALA A 258 4.84 -14.62 -1.12
C ALA A 258 4.55 -14.22 0.34
N ARG A 259 4.77 -12.95 0.71
CA ARG A 259 4.42 -12.44 2.05
C ARG A 259 2.92 -12.59 2.33
N SER A 260 2.06 -12.16 1.42
CA SER A 260 0.60 -12.21 1.61
C SER A 260 0.09 -13.65 1.76
N PHE A 261 0.69 -14.60 1.04
CA PHE A 261 0.39 -16.01 1.18
C PHE A 261 0.82 -16.55 2.54
N ASN A 262 2.04 -16.20 2.97
CA ASN A 262 2.58 -16.57 4.26
C ASN A 262 1.72 -16.04 5.41
N ASP A 263 1.36 -14.76 5.40
CA ASP A 263 0.52 -14.14 6.43
C ASP A 263 -0.87 -14.80 6.48
N PHE A 264 -1.48 -15.04 5.31
CA PHE A 264 -2.76 -15.74 5.23
C PHE A 264 -2.71 -17.13 5.87
N CYS A 265 -1.61 -17.86 5.66
CA CYS A 265 -1.48 -19.23 6.16
C CYS A 265 -1.01 -19.30 7.62
N ARG A 266 -0.01 -18.52 8.03
CA ARG A 266 0.63 -18.60 9.36
C ARG A 266 0.04 -17.65 10.39
N VAL A 267 -0.43 -16.47 10.00
CA VAL A 267 -0.91 -15.45 10.95
C VAL A 267 -2.43 -15.53 11.12
N GLU A 268 -3.16 -15.63 10.00
CA GLU A 268 -4.62 -15.55 10.03
C GLU A 268 -5.32 -16.91 10.17
N ASN A 269 -4.73 -17.96 9.60
CA ASN A 269 -5.37 -19.27 9.47
C ASN A 269 -4.42 -20.43 9.79
N GLU A 270 -3.49 -20.25 10.74
CA GLU A 270 -2.47 -21.24 11.12
C GLU A 270 -3.04 -22.65 11.32
N SER A 271 -4.13 -22.73 12.09
CA SER A 271 -4.81 -24.00 12.38
C SER A 271 -5.33 -24.75 11.13
N LYS A 272 -5.54 -24.05 10.02
CA LYS A 272 -6.11 -24.61 8.78
C LYS A 272 -5.08 -24.76 7.67
N TYR A 273 -4.13 -23.83 7.56
CA TYR A 273 -3.20 -23.76 6.43
C TYR A 273 -1.73 -23.71 6.86
N GLY A 274 -1.40 -23.93 8.14
CA GLY A 274 0.00 -23.97 8.61
C GLY A 274 0.85 -24.99 7.86
N SER A 275 0.34 -26.22 7.65
CA SER A 275 1.05 -27.25 6.89
C SER A 275 1.26 -26.88 5.42
N LEU A 276 0.37 -26.06 4.84
CA LEU A 276 0.52 -25.57 3.47
C LEU A 276 1.65 -24.53 3.39
N ALA A 277 1.80 -23.70 4.42
CA ALA A 277 2.95 -22.81 4.53
C ALA A 277 4.26 -23.58 4.74
N ASP A 278 4.26 -24.65 5.55
CA ASP A 278 5.44 -25.49 5.76
C ASP A 278 5.89 -26.21 4.48
N ASP A 279 4.95 -26.59 3.61
CA ASP A 279 5.23 -27.22 2.31
C ASP A 279 5.77 -26.24 1.26
N LYS A 280 5.24 -25.00 1.24
CA LYS A 280 5.48 -24.06 0.14
C LYS A 280 6.47 -22.93 0.45
N MET A 281 6.65 -22.55 1.71
CA MET A 281 7.54 -21.46 2.11
C MET A 281 8.94 -21.99 2.44
N PRO A 282 10.00 -21.19 2.22
CA PRO A 282 11.36 -21.61 2.51
C PRO A 282 11.60 -21.76 4.02
N GLU A 283 12.43 -22.73 4.38
CA GLU A 283 12.98 -22.83 5.74
C GLU A 283 13.88 -21.63 6.07
N VAL A 284 14.13 -21.41 7.37
CA VAL A 284 14.93 -20.28 7.88
C VAL A 284 16.27 -20.13 7.18
N THR A 285 16.97 -21.23 6.91
CA THR A 285 18.28 -21.20 6.24
C THR A 285 18.19 -20.66 4.80
N ALA A 286 17.15 -21.07 4.07
CA ALA A 286 16.92 -20.60 2.70
C ALA A 286 16.46 -19.14 2.69
N LEU A 287 15.54 -18.75 3.59
CA LEU A 287 15.10 -17.36 3.71
C LEU A 287 16.28 -16.44 4.08
N ALA A 288 17.15 -16.84 5.00
CA ALA A 288 18.35 -16.08 5.35
C ALA A 288 19.27 -15.87 4.14
N TYR A 289 19.42 -16.89 3.27
CA TYR A 289 20.19 -16.75 2.03
C TYR A 289 19.56 -15.72 1.08
N PHE A 290 18.25 -15.80 0.83
CA PHE A 290 17.56 -14.85 -0.05
C PHE A 290 17.58 -13.42 0.53
N LEU A 291 17.28 -13.26 1.82
CA LEU A 291 17.37 -11.97 2.49
C LEU A 291 18.77 -11.36 2.37
N GLY A 292 19.83 -12.16 2.54
CA GLY A 292 21.20 -11.71 2.38
C GLY A 292 21.52 -11.25 0.96
N LYS A 293 21.04 -11.99 -0.05
CA LYS A 293 21.17 -11.60 -1.47
C LYS A 293 20.54 -10.23 -1.76
N TYR A 294 19.26 -10.06 -1.40
CA TYR A 294 18.52 -8.83 -1.70
C TYR A 294 19.00 -7.65 -0.84
N SER A 295 19.36 -7.88 0.43
CA SER A 295 19.98 -6.86 1.28
C SER A 295 21.31 -6.39 0.71
N GLY A 296 22.17 -7.32 0.27
CA GLY A 296 23.43 -6.98 -0.38
C GLY A 296 23.26 -6.16 -1.66
N ALA A 297 22.25 -6.49 -2.48
CA ALA A 297 21.92 -5.73 -3.69
C ALA A 297 21.42 -4.30 -3.36
N LEU A 298 20.52 -4.17 -2.38
CA LEU A 298 20.03 -2.88 -1.89
C LEU A 298 21.19 -2.00 -1.39
N LEU A 299 22.05 -2.55 -0.54
CA LEU A 299 23.19 -1.83 0.03
C LEU A 299 24.21 -1.40 -1.05
N ALA A 300 24.43 -2.24 -2.06
CA ALA A 300 25.28 -1.87 -3.20
C ALA A 300 24.69 -0.68 -3.98
N LYS A 301 23.36 -0.67 -4.19
CA LYS A 301 22.64 0.42 -4.86
C LYS A 301 22.65 1.71 -4.05
N LEU A 302 22.41 1.65 -2.73
CA LEU A 302 22.48 2.82 -1.85
C LEU A 302 23.87 3.48 -1.86
N LYS A 303 24.93 2.68 -1.87
CA LYS A 303 26.32 3.17 -2.03
C LYS A 303 26.54 3.84 -3.39
N GLN A 304 25.98 3.30 -4.48
CA GLN A 304 26.08 3.88 -5.81
C GLN A 304 25.28 5.18 -5.97
N ALA A 305 24.07 5.25 -5.39
CA ALA A 305 23.20 6.42 -5.45
C ALA A 305 23.89 7.67 -4.85
N SER A 306 24.66 7.49 -3.77
CA SER A 306 25.49 8.56 -3.19
C SER A 306 26.59 9.10 -4.12
N ALA A 307 26.92 8.38 -5.19
CA ALA A 307 28.02 8.71 -6.11
C ALA A 307 27.56 9.18 -7.52
N SER A 308 26.42 8.70 -8.04
CA SER A 308 26.01 8.96 -9.43
C SER A 308 24.60 9.53 -9.62
N GLY A 309 23.74 9.55 -8.59
CA GLY A 309 22.38 10.12 -8.68
C GLY A 309 21.43 9.38 -9.64
N GLU A 310 21.64 8.07 -9.89
CA GLU A 310 20.80 7.26 -10.79
C GLU A 310 19.91 6.23 -10.06
N ASN A 311 18.69 6.06 -10.60
CA ASN A 311 17.64 5.06 -10.33
C ASN A 311 17.15 4.91 -8.87
N GLU A 312 16.47 5.95 -8.37
CA GLU A 312 15.70 5.93 -7.11
C GLU A 312 14.61 4.83 -7.11
N GLU A 313 13.95 4.58 -8.25
CA GLU A 313 12.84 3.61 -8.37
C GLU A 313 13.29 2.16 -8.12
N GLU A 314 14.36 1.70 -8.78
CA GLU A 314 14.92 0.35 -8.53
C GLU A 314 15.37 0.17 -7.07
N THR A 315 15.87 1.24 -6.45
CA THR A 315 16.29 1.21 -5.05
C THR A 315 15.07 1.05 -4.13
N MET A 316 13.98 1.76 -4.40
CA MET A 316 12.71 1.63 -3.68
C MET A 316 12.09 0.23 -3.85
N GLU A 317 12.15 -0.35 -5.04
CA GLU A 317 11.67 -1.72 -5.28
C GLU A 317 12.49 -2.75 -4.49
N LEU A 318 13.82 -2.64 -4.49
CA LEU A 318 14.68 -3.52 -3.71
C LEU A 318 14.48 -3.36 -2.21
N GLU A 319 14.29 -2.13 -1.73
CA GLU A 319 13.93 -1.84 -0.34
C GLU A 319 12.63 -2.56 0.03
N PHE A 320 11.59 -2.40 -0.79
CA PHE A 320 10.30 -3.07 -0.58
C PHE A 320 10.42 -4.60 -0.58
N VAL A 321 11.25 -5.20 -1.45
CA VAL A 321 11.52 -6.64 -1.44
C VAL A 321 12.15 -7.08 -0.12
N VAL A 322 13.18 -6.37 0.35
CA VAL A 322 13.85 -6.67 1.63
C VAL A 322 12.86 -6.56 2.79
N GLU A 323 12.01 -5.55 2.78
CA GLU A 323 10.94 -5.41 3.77
C GLU A 323 9.98 -6.60 3.77
N GLN A 324 9.52 -7.06 2.60
CA GLN A 324 8.61 -8.20 2.52
C GLN A 324 9.26 -9.49 3.04
N LEU A 325 10.56 -9.70 2.77
CA LEU A 325 11.31 -10.86 3.28
C LEU A 325 11.48 -10.81 4.80
N LEU A 326 11.74 -9.63 5.38
CA LEU A 326 11.81 -9.47 6.83
C LEU A 326 10.45 -9.69 7.50
N GLN A 327 9.36 -9.26 6.86
CA GLN A 327 8.00 -9.54 7.33
C GLN A 327 7.71 -11.05 7.36
N ILE A 328 8.13 -11.80 6.33
CA ILE A 328 8.05 -13.27 6.35
C ILE A 328 8.89 -13.83 7.52
N ALA A 329 10.11 -13.30 7.72
CA ALA A 329 11.01 -13.75 8.79
C ALA A 329 10.40 -13.62 10.20
N LEU A 330 9.57 -12.60 10.45
CA LEU A 330 8.86 -12.44 11.73
C LEU A 330 7.88 -13.59 12.06
N THR A 331 7.47 -14.37 11.07
CA THR A 331 6.51 -15.47 11.23
C THR A 331 7.16 -16.85 11.31
N LEU A 332 8.49 -16.92 11.18
CA LEU A 332 9.20 -18.19 11.16
C LEU A 332 9.47 -18.73 12.56
N ASP A 333 9.54 -20.07 12.65
CA ASP A 333 10.03 -20.76 13.83
C ASP A 333 11.56 -20.84 13.80
N TYR A 334 12.19 -20.28 14.84
CA TYR A 334 13.65 -20.26 15.01
C TYR A 334 14.17 -21.39 15.89
N SER A 335 13.39 -22.46 16.08
CA SER A 335 13.82 -23.67 16.81
C SER A 335 15.01 -24.41 16.16
N ASP A 336 15.18 -24.30 14.82
CA ASP A 336 16.38 -24.81 14.15
C ASP A 336 17.58 -23.90 14.40
N GLU A 337 18.57 -24.41 15.14
CA GLU A 337 19.73 -23.64 15.56
C GLU A 337 20.65 -23.26 14.38
N VAL A 338 20.68 -24.03 13.29
CA VAL A 338 21.51 -23.71 12.12
C VAL A 338 20.95 -22.51 11.38
N GLY A 339 19.66 -22.53 11.07
CA GLY A 339 18.94 -21.41 10.46
C GLY A 339 18.93 -20.19 11.36
N ARG A 340 18.63 -20.36 12.66
CA ARG A 340 18.62 -19.27 13.65
C ARG A 340 19.95 -18.52 13.69
N ARG A 341 21.09 -19.23 13.76
CA ARG A 341 22.42 -18.61 13.76
C ARG A 341 22.75 -17.87 12.47
N LYS A 342 22.35 -18.41 11.32
CA LYS A 342 22.55 -17.75 10.02
C LYS A 342 21.75 -16.45 9.93
N MET A 343 20.47 -16.49 10.31
CA MET A 343 19.62 -15.31 10.36
C MET A 343 20.17 -14.28 11.34
N PHE A 344 20.55 -14.70 12.55
CA PHE A 344 21.17 -13.83 13.56
C PHE A 344 22.40 -13.09 13.02
N ALA A 345 23.34 -13.82 12.41
CA ALA A 345 24.58 -13.25 11.88
C ALA A 345 24.30 -12.21 10.79
N LEU A 346 23.40 -12.52 9.86
CA LEU A 346 23.00 -11.62 8.79
C LEU A 346 22.35 -10.35 9.33
N LEU A 347 21.38 -10.47 10.24
CA LEU A 347 20.66 -9.32 10.79
C LEU A 347 21.59 -8.39 11.56
N ARG A 348 22.51 -8.96 12.35
CA ARG A 348 23.54 -8.20 13.08
C ARG A 348 24.46 -7.43 12.13
N GLU A 349 24.96 -8.09 11.09
CA GLU A 349 25.85 -7.47 10.10
C GLU A 349 25.15 -6.32 9.35
N ASN A 350 23.90 -6.53 8.91
CA ASN A 350 23.14 -5.49 8.22
C ASN A 350 22.81 -4.30 9.13
N LEU A 351 22.49 -4.54 10.41
CA LEU A 351 22.12 -3.49 11.36
C LEU A 351 23.27 -2.53 11.66
N ALA A 352 24.51 -2.98 11.52
CA ALA A 352 25.72 -2.18 11.66
C ALA A 352 25.99 -1.22 10.48
N ILE A 353 25.11 -1.17 9.46
CA ILE A 353 25.29 -0.35 8.27
C ILE A 353 24.53 0.99 8.40
N PRO A 354 25.22 2.14 8.37
CA PRO A 354 24.59 3.45 8.54
C PRO A 354 23.50 3.76 7.50
N GLU A 355 23.70 3.33 6.26
CA GLU A 355 22.80 3.61 5.13
C GLU A 355 21.56 2.72 5.07
N LEU A 356 21.42 1.70 5.95
CA LEU A 356 20.26 0.82 5.94
C LEU A 356 18.95 1.65 6.14
N PRO A 357 17.91 1.50 5.32
CA PRO A 357 16.70 2.33 5.44
C PRO A 357 15.95 2.18 6.77
N GLU A 358 15.17 3.19 7.18
CA GLU A 358 14.55 3.25 8.51
C GLU A 358 13.58 2.08 8.77
N LEU A 359 12.73 1.71 7.80
CA LEU A 359 11.78 0.60 7.96
C LEU A 359 12.50 -0.75 7.95
N CYS A 360 13.45 -0.95 7.05
CA CYS A 360 14.35 -2.10 7.08
C CYS A 360 15.04 -2.23 8.44
N THR A 361 15.56 -1.14 9.01
CA THR A 361 16.19 -1.13 10.34
C THR A 361 15.24 -1.62 11.43
N LYS A 362 14.02 -1.08 11.44
CA LYS A 362 12.98 -1.48 12.40
C LYS A 362 12.72 -2.98 12.30
N LEU A 363 12.48 -3.48 11.09
CA LEU A 363 12.21 -4.90 10.86
C LEU A 363 13.40 -5.79 11.20
N HIS A 364 14.63 -5.39 10.91
CA HIS A 364 15.83 -6.13 11.33
C HIS A 364 15.89 -6.29 12.85
N VAL A 365 15.57 -5.22 13.60
CA VAL A 365 15.54 -5.25 15.07
C VAL A 365 14.41 -6.15 15.59
N GLU A 366 13.21 -6.09 15.01
CA GLU A 366 12.07 -6.94 15.38
C GLU A 366 12.35 -8.44 15.10
N VAL A 367 12.95 -8.76 13.96
CA VAL A 367 13.34 -10.15 13.64
C VAL A 367 14.47 -10.60 14.59
N LEU A 368 15.47 -9.75 14.86
CA LEU A 368 16.55 -10.08 15.79
C LEU A 368 16.01 -10.37 17.20
N ARG A 369 14.99 -9.62 17.65
CA ARG A 369 14.32 -9.88 18.93
C ARG A 369 13.70 -11.28 18.96
N SER A 370 13.08 -11.70 17.86
CA SER A 370 12.47 -13.02 17.70
C SER A 370 13.53 -14.14 17.70
N VAL A 371 14.66 -13.89 17.04
CA VAL A 371 15.79 -14.83 16.93
C VAL A 371 16.51 -15.05 18.27
N CYS A 372 16.63 -14.03 19.13
CA CYS A 372 17.22 -14.16 20.47
C CYS A 372 16.31 -14.90 21.47
N GLY A 373 15.02 -15.07 21.15
CA GLY A 373 14.05 -15.78 21.98
C GLY A 373 13.49 -14.94 23.14
N PRO A 374 12.29 -15.27 23.66
CA PRO A 374 11.50 -14.38 24.53
C PRO A 374 12.05 -14.24 25.96
N GLU A 375 12.93 -15.14 26.40
CA GLU A 375 13.42 -15.17 27.77
C GLU A 375 14.31 -13.96 28.13
N ALA A 376 14.49 -13.69 29.43
CA ALA A 376 15.32 -12.58 29.91
C ALA A 376 16.78 -12.67 29.45
N ALA A 377 17.33 -13.89 29.31
CA ALA A 377 18.65 -14.10 28.73
C ALA A 377 18.70 -13.70 27.25
N GLY A 378 17.66 -14.03 26.48
CA GLY A 378 17.48 -13.63 25.09
C GLY A 378 17.30 -12.12 24.93
N GLU A 379 16.55 -11.47 25.82
CA GLU A 379 16.44 -10.01 25.85
C GLU A 379 17.81 -9.35 26.14
N SER A 380 18.60 -9.90 27.07
CA SER A 380 19.94 -9.40 27.34
C SER A 380 20.88 -9.57 26.14
N GLU A 381 20.84 -10.71 25.46
CA GLU A 381 21.61 -10.96 24.23
C GLU A 381 21.19 -9.98 23.12
N PHE A 382 19.89 -9.81 22.90
CA PHE A 382 19.32 -8.84 21.98
C PHE A 382 19.84 -7.42 22.26
N CYS A 383 19.72 -6.93 23.51
CA CYS A 383 20.22 -5.59 23.86
C CYS A 383 21.72 -5.45 23.66
N SER A 384 22.50 -6.49 23.98
CA SER A 384 23.95 -6.49 23.78
C SER A 384 24.32 -6.32 22.31
N VAL A 385 23.68 -7.11 21.44
CA VAL A 385 23.98 -7.15 20.00
C VAL A 385 23.52 -5.87 19.31
N VAL A 386 22.36 -5.34 19.67
CA VAL A 386 21.88 -4.07 19.11
C VAL A 386 22.77 -2.90 19.56
N LEU A 387 23.25 -2.90 20.81
CA LEU A 387 24.17 -1.87 21.29
C LEU A 387 25.56 -1.96 20.62
N GLU A 388 26.03 -3.17 20.31
CA GLU A 388 27.23 -3.39 19.48
C GLU A 388 27.05 -2.76 18.09
N ALA A 389 25.92 -3.04 17.41
CA ALA A 389 25.63 -2.45 16.11
C ALA A 389 25.54 -0.91 16.17
N VAL A 390 24.97 -0.33 17.22
CA VAL A 390 24.95 1.12 17.46
C VAL A 390 26.37 1.69 17.57
N ALA A 391 27.26 1.00 18.29
CA ALA A 391 28.65 1.43 18.42
C ALA A 391 29.39 1.37 17.08
N GLU A 392 29.20 0.29 16.31
CA GLU A 392 29.80 0.15 14.97
C GLU A 392 29.32 1.24 14.00
N VAL A 393 28.01 1.56 14.01
CA VAL A 393 27.45 2.66 13.20
C VAL A 393 28.03 4.01 13.64
N HIS A 394 28.15 4.25 14.95
CA HIS A 394 28.72 5.48 15.48
C HIS A 394 30.21 5.65 15.10
N ASP A 395 30.98 4.55 15.09
CA ASP A 395 32.40 4.56 14.71
C ASP A 395 32.64 4.93 13.24
N ALA A 396 31.62 4.82 12.38
CA ALA A 396 31.68 5.32 11.02
C ALA A 396 32.04 6.83 10.95
N ILE A 397 31.66 7.62 11.97
CA ILE A 397 32.03 9.04 12.10
C ILE A 397 33.56 9.20 12.12
N ALA A 398 34.29 8.35 12.84
CA ALA A 398 35.73 8.46 13.04
C ALA A 398 36.56 7.90 11.88
N THR A 399 36.10 6.82 11.25
CA THR A 399 36.86 6.12 10.19
C THR A 399 37.11 6.98 8.95
N GLU A 400 36.17 7.82 8.54
CA GLU A 400 36.34 8.66 7.35
C GLU A 400 37.20 9.89 7.60
N ASP A 401 37.28 10.38 8.85
CA ASP A 401 38.20 11.47 9.23
C ASP A 401 39.67 11.07 8.99
N SER A 402 39.98 9.78 9.14
CA SER A 402 41.31 9.24 8.83
C SER A 402 41.58 9.16 7.32
N PHE A 403 40.56 8.89 6.50
CA PHE A 403 40.70 8.86 5.03
C PHE A 403 40.81 10.25 4.41
N VAL A 404 40.07 11.22 4.93
CA VAL A 404 40.11 12.61 4.44
C VAL A 404 41.45 13.28 4.77
N SER A 405 42.01 13.00 5.95
CA SER A 405 43.35 13.48 6.34
C SER A 405 44.46 12.86 5.46
N ALA A 406 44.40 11.55 5.21
CA ALA A 406 45.38 10.87 4.36
C ALA A 406 45.34 11.35 2.89
N ARG A 407 44.15 11.67 2.36
CA ARG A 407 44.01 12.15 0.99
C ARG A 407 44.49 13.60 0.81
N SER A 408 44.40 14.46 1.82
CA SER A 408 44.99 15.80 1.75
C SER A 408 46.52 15.78 1.82
N GLU A 409 47.12 14.85 2.58
CA GLU A 409 48.58 14.71 2.67
C GLU A 409 49.22 14.19 1.37
N LEU A 410 48.51 13.38 0.59
CA LEU A 410 49.02 12.82 -0.68
C LEU A 410 48.86 13.77 -1.89
N SER A 411 48.06 14.83 -1.77
CA SER A 411 47.86 15.83 -2.83
C SER A 411 48.89 16.97 -2.82
N ASP A 412 49.82 17.01 -1.87
CA ASP A 412 50.77 18.13 -1.68
C ASP A 412 52.25 17.79 -2.00
N ASP A 413 52.54 16.63 -2.63
CA ASP A 413 53.93 16.29 -3.01
C ASP A 413 54.23 16.61 -4.48
N GLY A 414 54.38 17.90 -4.76
CA GLY A 414 54.65 18.41 -6.10
C GLY A 414 55.39 19.74 -6.17
N SER A 415 56.53 19.91 -5.46
CA SER A 415 57.73 20.56 -6.04
C SER A 415 58.90 20.84 -5.03
N SER A 416 60.06 20.31 -5.40
CA SER A 416 61.43 20.85 -5.26
C SER A 416 62.09 21.11 -3.88
N ARG A 417 63.31 20.56 -3.79
CA ARG A 417 64.33 20.69 -2.74
C ARG A 417 64.94 22.10 -2.62
N ALA A 418 65.37 22.38 -1.37
CA ALA A 418 66.56 23.11 -0.92
C ALA A 418 66.45 24.61 -0.57
N SER A 419 66.46 24.92 0.73
CA SER A 419 67.53 25.66 1.44
C SER A 419 67.17 25.87 2.92
N ARG A 420 68.16 25.81 3.81
CA ARG A 420 68.08 26.09 5.26
C ARG A 420 67.81 27.57 5.53
N ASP A 421 66.89 27.90 6.44
CA ASP A 421 67.17 28.79 7.59
C ASP A 421 66.11 28.67 8.69
N ARG A 422 66.50 28.98 9.93
CA ARG A 422 65.67 28.97 11.15
C ARG A 422 64.62 30.09 11.12
N SER A 423 63.36 29.78 11.40
CA SER A 423 62.39 30.70 12.02
C SER A 423 61.15 29.95 12.48
N MET A 424 60.60 30.39 13.62
CA MET A 424 59.39 29.87 14.25
C MET A 424 58.13 30.06 13.39
N THR A 425 57.14 29.21 13.67
CA THR A 425 55.75 29.15 13.18
C THR A 425 55.54 28.79 11.71
N PRO A 426 54.70 27.78 11.46
CA PRO A 426 53.72 27.85 10.41
C PRO A 426 52.32 27.78 11.03
N ALA A 427 51.63 28.92 11.02
CA ALA A 427 50.18 28.89 10.95
C ALA A 427 49.84 28.14 9.64
N SER A 428 49.18 27.00 9.77
CA SER A 428 48.66 26.28 8.61
C SER A 428 47.44 27.05 8.09
N ASP A 429 47.67 27.99 7.17
CA ASP A 429 46.63 28.62 6.35
C ASP A 429 46.10 27.61 5.32
N VAL A 430 45.43 26.55 5.80
CA VAL A 430 44.58 25.72 4.94
C VAL A 430 43.28 26.49 4.75
N PRO A 431 42.85 26.81 3.52
CA PRO A 431 41.59 27.50 3.30
C PRO A 431 40.43 26.71 3.92
N PHE A 432 39.72 27.31 4.87
CA PHE A 432 38.54 26.70 5.51
C PHE A 432 37.43 26.54 4.47
N ASP A 433 37.26 25.32 3.97
CA ASP A 433 36.17 24.97 3.06
C ASP A 433 34.87 24.80 3.85
N LYS A 434 34.07 25.87 3.82
CA LYS A 434 32.76 25.92 4.50
C LYS A 434 31.81 24.82 4.03
N GLU A 435 31.87 24.40 2.78
CA GLU A 435 30.96 23.38 2.24
C GLU A 435 31.35 22.00 2.75
N LYS A 436 32.65 21.69 2.77
CA LYS A 436 33.16 20.45 3.38
C LYS A 436 32.87 20.35 4.88
N ALA A 437 33.01 21.46 5.60
CA ALA A 437 32.70 21.51 7.02
C ALA A 437 31.19 21.29 7.30
N LYS A 438 30.30 21.90 6.50
CA LYS A 438 28.85 21.67 6.60
C LYS A 438 28.47 20.22 6.27
N ALA A 439 29.04 19.65 5.20
CA ALA A 439 28.77 18.27 4.82
C ALA A 439 29.18 17.28 5.92
N LYS A 440 30.30 17.55 6.61
CA LYS A 440 30.74 16.76 7.77
C LYS A 440 29.73 16.83 8.92
N VAL A 441 29.27 18.03 9.28
CA VAL A 441 28.25 18.21 10.33
C VAL A 441 26.95 17.51 9.98
N LEU A 442 26.48 17.63 8.72
CA LEU A 442 25.27 16.94 8.27
C LEU A 442 25.41 15.42 8.36
N ARG A 443 26.56 14.87 7.96
CA ARG A 443 26.84 13.43 8.08
C ARG A 443 26.85 12.97 9.54
N GLU A 444 27.49 13.72 10.43
CA GLU A 444 27.49 13.41 11.88
C GLU A 444 26.07 13.43 12.46
N ILE A 445 25.23 14.39 12.04
CA ILE A 445 23.82 14.43 12.43
C ILE A 445 23.07 13.19 11.92
N MET A 446 23.27 12.79 10.65
CA MET A 446 22.62 11.62 10.06
C MET A 446 23.01 10.32 10.77
N ILE A 447 24.29 10.14 11.08
CA ILE A 447 24.77 8.93 11.81
C ILE A 447 24.22 8.89 13.23
N ASN A 448 24.22 10.02 13.96
CA ASN A 448 23.62 10.08 15.29
C ASN A 448 22.11 9.80 15.26
N MET A 449 21.40 10.32 14.26
CA MET A 449 19.97 10.04 14.03
C MET A 449 19.72 8.55 13.76
N LYS A 450 20.62 7.89 13.03
CA LYS A 450 20.59 6.46 12.77
C LYS A 450 20.83 5.64 14.04
N CYS A 451 21.84 5.98 14.84
CA CYS A 451 22.10 5.34 16.13
C CYS A 451 20.87 5.43 17.07
N LEU A 452 20.26 6.62 17.14
CA LEU A 452 19.05 6.83 17.93
C LEU A 452 17.84 6.05 17.39
N HIS A 453 17.72 5.90 16.06
CA HIS A 453 16.66 5.07 15.46
C HIS A 453 16.81 3.59 15.82
N ILE A 454 18.03 3.06 15.75
CA ILE A 454 18.31 1.67 16.17
C ILE A 454 17.96 1.50 17.66
N ALA A 455 18.38 2.43 18.51
CA ALA A 455 18.08 2.40 19.94
C ALA A 455 16.57 2.52 20.23
N GLN A 456 15.85 3.36 19.49
CA GLN A 456 14.39 3.48 19.57
C GLN A 456 13.71 2.16 19.21
N CYS A 457 14.11 1.52 18.10
CA CYS A 457 13.57 0.23 17.70
C CYS A 457 13.87 -0.85 18.75
N MET A 458 15.07 -0.84 19.35
CA MET A 458 15.43 -1.75 20.46
C MET A 458 14.48 -1.56 21.64
N LEU A 459 14.30 -0.32 22.08
CA LEU A 459 13.46 0.03 23.23
C LEU A 459 11.98 -0.32 23.04
N GLN A 460 11.47 -0.31 21.81
CA GLN A 460 10.11 -0.76 21.48
C GLN A 460 9.92 -2.27 21.59
N ASN A 461 11.02 -3.04 21.67
CA ASN A 461 11.04 -4.51 21.66
C ASN A 461 11.56 -5.12 22.97
N VAL A 462 11.66 -4.31 24.03
CA VAL A 462 12.10 -4.71 25.37
C VAL A 462 10.94 -4.63 26.34
N GLU A 463 10.79 -5.63 27.21
CA GLU A 463 9.74 -5.69 28.22
C GLU A 463 10.28 -5.65 29.66
N GLY A 464 11.59 -5.89 29.84
CA GLY A 464 12.26 -5.90 31.13
C GLY A 464 12.36 -4.55 31.83
N ASN A 465 12.90 -4.57 33.05
CA ASN A 465 13.17 -3.34 33.80
C ASN A 465 14.52 -2.71 33.35
N LEU A 466 14.50 -1.40 33.13
CA LEU A 466 15.66 -0.64 32.67
C LEU A 466 16.92 -0.87 33.52
N GLN A 467 16.78 -0.86 34.86
CA GLN A 467 17.91 -0.96 35.80
C GLN A 467 18.48 -2.37 35.88
N GLN A 468 17.73 -3.39 35.44
CA GLN A 468 18.15 -4.78 35.48
C GLN A 468 19.02 -5.17 34.28
N ASN A 469 19.02 -4.37 33.22
CA ASN A 469 19.77 -4.63 32.00
C ASN A 469 20.87 -3.58 31.80
N MET A 470 22.12 -3.98 32.01
CA MET A 470 23.30 -3.11 31.91
C MET A 470 23.43 -2.45 30.52
N HIS A 471 23.02 -3.14 29.46
CA HIS A 471 23.07 -2.61 28.10
C HIS A 471 22.10 -1.44 27.92
N LEU A 472 20.90 -1.52 28.49
CA LEU A 472 19.94 -0.43 28.47
C LEU A 472 20.43 0.79 29.27
N VAL A 473 21.02 0.55 30.45
CA VAL A 473 21.64 1.62 31.25
C VAL A 473 22.78 2.30 30.50
N THR A 474 23.61 1.51 29.80
CA THR A 474 24.71 2.01 28.98
C THR A 474 24.20 2.86 27.83
N MET A 475 23.19 2.37 27.11
CA MET A 475 22.54 3.08 26.01
C MET A 475 21.89 4.39 26.48
N LEU A 476 21.19 4.39 27.62
CA LEU A 476 20.61 5.60 28.20
C LEU A 476 21.69 6.67 28.48
N ASN A 477 22.77 6.28 29.17
CA ASN A 477 23.79 7.22 29.61
C ASN A 477 24.68 7.74 28.48
N ASN A 478 25.02 6.88 27.52
CA ASN A 478 26.02 7.19 26.50
C ASN A 478 25.41 7.67 25.17
N LEU A 479 24.12 7.41 24.91
CA LEU A 479 23.45 7.81 23.66
C LEU A 479 22.27 8.74 23.92
N VAL A 480 21.29 8.32 24.74
CA VAL A 480 20.01 9.05 24.89
C VAL A 480 20.17 10.35 25.68
N VAL A 481 20.83 10.32 26.84
CA VAL A 481 21.05 11.53 27.66
C VAL A 481 21.84 12.61 26.90
N PRO A 482 22.95 12.28 26.19
CA PRO A 482 23.62 13.23 25.33
C PRO A 482 22.72 13.77 24.20
N ALA A 483 21.92 12.92 23.55
CA ALA A 483 21.03 13.33 22.47
C ALA A 483 19.98 14.35 22.93
N VAL A 484 19.34 14.13 24.08
CA VAL A 484 18.38 15.07 24.68
C VAL A 484 19.02 16.44 24.99
N ARG A 485 20.32 16.46 25.28
CA ARG A 485 21.08 17.69 25.54
C ARG A 485 21.68 18.32 24.28
N SER A 486 21.51 17.70 23.12
CA SER A 486 22.05 18.20 21.85
C SER A 486 21.42 19.55 21.47
N HIS A 487 22.23 20.42 20.86
CA HIS A 487 21.75 21.67 20.27
C HIS A 487 21.00 21.43 18.95
N GLU A 488 21.29 20.32 18.26
CA GLU A 488 20.63 19.95 17.01
C GLU A 488 19.21 19.44 17.27
N ALA A 489 18.21 20.10 16.68
CA ALA A 489 16.81 19.77 16.93
C ALA A 489 16.43 18.32 16.56
N PRO A 490 16.84 17.77 15.39
CA PRO A 490 16.48 16.39 15.03
C PRO A 490 17.00 15.35 16.03
N ILE A 491 18.26 15.49 16.46
CA ILE A 491 18.88 14.60 17.46
C ILE A 491 18.13 14.70 18.79
N ARG A 492 17.79 15.92 19.21
CA ARG A 492 17.09 16.16 20.48
C ARG A 492 15.68 15.60 20.47
N GLU A 493 14.93 15.75 19.38
CA GLU A 493 13.59 15.21 19.22
C GLU A 493 13.59 13.68 19.33
N ARG A 494 14.45 12.99 18.56
CA ARG A 494 14.56 11.52 18.63
C ARG A 494 15.11 11.03 19.97
N GLY A 495 16.01 11.81 20.60
CA GLY A 495 16.48 11.55 21.96
C GLY A 495 15.36 11.60 23.00
N LEU A 496 14.38 12.52 22.85
CA LEU A 496 13.21 12.59 23.73
C LEU A 496 12.28 11.40 23.55
N GLU A 497 12.09 10.91 22.32
CA GLU A 497 11.31 9.69 22.06
C GLU A 497 11.96 8.47 22.74
N CYS A 498 13.27 8.30 22.60
CA CYS A 498 14.02 7.23 23.28
C CYS A 498 13.93 7.36 24.80
N LEU A 499 14.06 8.58 25.34
CA LEU A 499 13.91 8.82 26.78
C LEU A 499 12.50 8.45 27.27
N GLY A 500 11.47 8.79 26.50
CA GLY A 500 10.08 8.42 26.79
C GLY A 500 9.91 6.90 26.89
N LEU A 501 10.49 6.15 25.95
CA LEU A 501 10.48 4.67 26.01
C LEU A 501 11.24 4.13 27.23
N CYS A 502 12.42 4.68 27.55
CA CYS A 502 13.15 4.33 28.77
C CYS A 502 12.30 4.55 30.04
N CYS A 503 11.52 5.65 30.10
CA CYS A 503 10.61 5.93 31.21
C CYS A 503 9.46 4.91 31.32
N LEU A 504 9.03 4.27 30.22
CA LEU A 504 8.03 3.20 30.27
C LEU A 504 8.59 1.91 30.90
N LEU A 505 9.89 1.65 30.74
CA LEU A 505 10.59 0.50 31.30
C LEU A 505 10.97 0.69 32.78
N ASP A 506 11.14 1.94 33.22
CA ASP A 506 11.41 2.29 34.61
C ASP A 506 10.13 2.78 35.30
N LYS A 507 9.19 1.85 35.52
CA LYS A 507 8.06 2.10 36.43
C LYS A 507 8.59 2.27 37.84
N VAL A 508 8.94 3.50 38.22
CA VAL A 508 8.91 3.89 39.63
C VAL A 508 7.46 3.69 40.06
N GLY A 509 7.19 2.65 40.85
CA GLY A 509 5.86 2.36 41.36
C GLY A 509 5.30 3.63 42.01
N PHE A 510 4.24 4.18 41.43
CA PHE A 510 3.43 5.23 42.05
C PHE A 510 2.48 4.63 43.07
#